data_AF-S7HLM1-F1
#
_entry.id   AF-S7HLM1-F1
#
_cell.length_a   1.000
_cell.length_b   1.000
_cell.length_c   1.000
_cell.angle_alpha   90.00
_cell.angle_beta   90.00
_cell.angle_gamma   90.00
#
_symmetry.space_group_name_H-M   'P 1'
#
loop_
_entity.id
_entity.type
_entity.pdbx_description
1 polymer ?
#
loop_
_entity_poly.entity_id
_entity_poly.type
_entity_poly.pdbx_seq_one_letter_code
_entity_poly.pdbx_strand_id
1 'polypeptide(L)'
;MATKFLDAAGLKYAVSKIKTLIAAKQDKLTFDSKPTSGSTNPVTSGGVYDAINNGITISVEPSAGSSTWIEVPTEDLYIGGTEPTDQHTIWIEVSK
;
A
#
# COMPACT_ATOMS: atom_id res chain seq x y z
N MET A 1 41.17 36.10 25.94
CA MET A 1 40.41 34.84 25.86
C MET A 1 40.86 34.09 24.62
N ALA A 2 41.51 32.93 24.74
CA ALA A 2 41.79 32.09 23.59
C ALA A 2 40.45 31.54 23.07
N THR A 3 40.10 31.87 21.83
CA THR A 3 38.85 31.44 21.24
C THR A 3 38.90 29.93 21.02
N LYS A 4 37.93 29.21 21.59
CA LYS A 4 37.78 27.75 21.50
C LYS A 4 37.29 27.28 20.13
N PHE A 5 37.83 27.83 19.04
CA PHE A 5 37.48 27.35 17.72
C PHE A 5 38.29 26.10 17.38
N LEU A 6 37.61 25.10 16.82
CA LEU A 6 38.26 23.94 16.23
C LEU A 6 39.14 24.43 15.08
N ASP A 7 40.38 23.95 15.01
CA ASP A 7 41.26 24.21 13.87
C ASP A 7 40.71 23.54 12.58
N ALA A 8 41.38 23.78 11.45
CA ALA A 8 40.95 23.24 10.17
C ALA A 8 40.85 21.70 10.16
N ALA A 9 41.72 21.01 10.91
CA ALA A 9 41.71 19.57 11.03
C ALA A 9 40.51 19.08 11.85
N GLY A 10 40.22 19.73 12.98
CA GLY A 10 39.06 19.48 13.82
C GLY A 10 37.74 19.75 13.11
N LEU A 11 37.66 20.81 12.30
CA LEU A 11 36.49 21.11 11.47
C LEU A 11 36.28 20.01 10.42
N LYS A 12 37.34 19.59 9.72
CA LYS A 12 37.27 18.52 8.71
C LYS A 12 36.81 17.20 9.32
N TYR A 13 37.31 16.87 10.52
CA TYR A 13 36.90 15.67 11.26
C TYR A 13 35.41 15.72 11.63
N ALA A 14 34.94 16.84 12.19
CA ALA A 14 33.53 17.02 12.55
C ALA A 14 32.60 16.90 11.34
N VAL A 15 32.92 17.58 10.23
CA VAL A 15 32.15 17.49 8.98
C VAL A 15 32.12 16.07 8.44
N SER A 16 33.25 15.36 8.47
CA SER A 16 33.31 13.96 8.03
C SER A 16 32.43 13.06 8.89
N LYS A 17 32.46 13.22 10.21
CA LYS A 17 31.61 12.45 11.12
C LYS A 17 30.12 12.74 10.91
N ILE A 18 29.75 14.01 10.74
CA ILE A 18 28.37 14.41 10.45
C ILE A 18 27.88 13.78 9.14
N LYS A 19 28.69 13.80 8.07
CA LYS A 19 28.34 13.15 6.80
C LYS A 19 28.07 11.65 6.98
N THR A 20 28.94 10.93 7.70
CA THR A 20 28.73 9.50 7.98
C THR A 20 27.45 9.26 8.79
N LEU A 21 27.19 10.09 9.81
CA LEU A 21 25.99 9.97 10.64
C LEU A 21 24.70 10.26 9.86
N ILE A 22 24.72 11.21 8.92
CA ILE A 22 23.58 11.53 8.06
C ILE A 22 23.31 10.37 7.09
N ALA A 23 24.35 9.81 6.47
CA ALA A 23 24.20 8.66 5.57
C ALA A 23 23.54 7.48 6.31
N ALA A 24 24.05 7.15 7.50
CA ALA A 24 23.51 6.06 8.32
C ALA A 24 22.07 6.28 8.83
N LYS A 25 21.54 7.52 8.78
CA LYS A 25 20.15 7.79 9.16
C LYS A 25 19.16 7.37 8.08
N GLN A 26 19.53 7.42 6.80
CA GLN A 26 18.67 6.99 5.70
C GLN A 26 18.58 5.46 5.64
N ASP A 27 19.70 4.76 5.84
CA ASP A 27 19.77 3.28 5.82
C ASP A 27 18.96 2.61 6.96
N LYS A 28 18.57 3.38 7.99
CA LYS A 28 17.77 2.87 9.11
C LYS A 28 16.27 2.83 8.82
N LEU A 29 15.81 3.52 7.78
CA LEU A 29 14.40 3.46 7.37
C LEU A 29 14.19 2.20 6.53
N THR A 30 13.87 1.09 7.19
CA THR A 30 13.36 -0.10 6.51
C THR A 30 11.91 0.15 6.11
N PHE A 31 11.59 -0.09 4.85
CA PHE A 31 10.24 0.07 4.31
C PHE A 31 9.62 -1.30 4.05
N ASP A 32 8.33 -1.43 4.34
CA ASP A 32 7.56 -2.57 3.90
C ASP A 32 7.13 -2.38 2.44
N SER A 33 7.13 -3.48 1.67
CA SER A 33 6.62 -3.49 0.31
C SER A 33 5.09 -3.61 0.24
N LYS A 34 4.43 -3.98 1.34
CA LYS A 34 2.96 -4.08 1.46
C LYS A 34 2.50 -3.73 2.87
N PRO A 35 1.29 -3.19 3.06
CA PRO A 35 0.71 -3.01 4.38
C PRO A 35 0.69 -4.33 5.16
N THR A 36 1.34 -4.35 6.32
CA THR A 36 1.45 -5.54 7.17
C THR A 36 0.96 -5.20 8.58
N SER A 37 -0.06 -5.93 9.04
CA SER A 37 -0.66 -5.69 10.37
C SER A 37 0.39 -5.82 11.48
N GLY A 38 0.45 -4.83 12.37
CA GLY A 38 1.40 -4.79 13.48
C GLY A 38 2.81 -4.30 13.12
N SER A 39 3.10 -4.01 11.85
CA SER A 39 4.38 -3.40 11.47
C SER A 39 4.43 -1.92 11.86
N THR A 40 5.60 -1.47 12.32
CA THR A 40 5.89 -0.05 12.59
C THR A 40 6.73 0.61 11.47
N ASN A 41 7.05 -0.13 10.42
CA ASN A 41 7.80 0.38 9.28
C ASN A 41 6.88 1.23 8.38
N PRO A 42 7.40 2.30 7.76
CA PRO A 42 6.70 2.96 6.67
C PRO A 42 6.50 2.00 5.48
N VAL A 43 5.46 2.24 4.68
CA VAL A 43 5.18 1.47 3.46
C VAL A 43 5.61 2.29 2.24
N THR A 44 6.15 1.62 1.22
CA THR A 44 6.47 2.28 -0.06
C THR A 44 5.20 2.76 -0.79
N SER A 45 5.31 3.81 -1.62
CA SER A 45 4.16 4.28 -2.42
C SER A 45 3.61 3.21 -3.36
N GLY A 46 4.46 2.35 -3.93
CA GLY A 46 4.03 1.19 -4.73
C GLY A 46 3.19 0.20 -3.92
N GLY A 47 3.62 -0.14 -2.70
CA GLY A 47 2.84 -1.00 -1.81
C GLY A 47 1.48 -0.43 -1.41
N VAL A 48 1.38 0.90 -1.27
CA VAL A 48 0.11 1.60 -1.04
C VAL A 48 -0.76 1.58 -2.30
N TYR A 49 -0.18 1.87 -3.47
CA TYR A 49 -0.89 1.83 -4.75
C TYR A 49 -1.49 0.44 -4.99
N ASP A 50 -0.72 -0.63 -4.86
CA ASP A 50 -1.17 -2.00 -5.09
C ASP A 50 -2.31 -2.39 -4.14
N ALA A 51 -2.21 -2.01 -2.86
CA ALA A 51 -3.23 -2.31 -1.86
C ALA A 51 -4.58 -1.61 -2.15
N ILE A 52 -4.55 -0.42 -2.76
CA ILE A 52 -5.76 0.35 -3.11
C ILE A 52 -6.27 -0.06 -4.50
N ASN A 53 -5.37 -0.29 -5.46
CA ASN A 53 -5.69 -0.50 -6.86
C ASN A 53 -6.13 -1.94 -7.19
N ASN A 54 -5.85 -2.92 -6.31
CA ASN A 54 -6.36 -4.30 -6.47
C ASN A 54 -7.89 -4.42 -6.35
N GLY A 55 -8.61 -3.31 -6.25
CA GLY A 55 -10.07 -3.24 -6.28
C GLY A 55 -10.68 -3.56 -4.93
N ILE A 56 -11.63 -2.73 -4.50
CA ILE A 56 -12.50 -3.08 -3.37
C ILE A 56 -13.45 -4.16 -3.89
N THR A 57 -13.17 -5.43 -3.59
CA THR A 57 -14.14 -6.50 -3.83
C THR A 57 -15.17 -6.45 -2.72
N ILE A 58 -16.40 -6.06 -3.06
CA ILE A 58 -17.53 -6.09 -2.12
C ILE A 58 -18.18 -7.46 -2.24
N SER A 59 -17.85 -8.38 -1.33
CA SER A 59 -18.60 -9.62 -1.15
C SER A 59 -19.72 -9.37 -0.14
N VAL A 60 -20.97 -9.40 -0.60
CA VAL A 60 -22.15 -9.34 0.28
C VAL A 60 -22.72 -10.74 0.37
N GLU A 61 -22.59 -11.35 1.55
CA GLU A 61 -23.27 -12.60 1.85
C GLU A 61 -24.57 -12.30 2.61
N PRO A 62 -25.72 -12.81 2.16
CA PRO A 62 -26.95 -12.71 2.94
C PRO A 62 -26.84 -13.55 4.21
N SER A 63 -27.39 -13.06 5.33
CA SER A 63 -27.58 -13.91 6.51
C SER A 63 -28.52 -15.06 6.19
N ALA A 64 -28.39 -16.20 6.88
CA ALA A 64 -29.21 -17.38 6.63
C ALA A 64 -30.72 -17.06 6.61
N GLY A 65 -31.36 -17.30 5.46
CA GLY A 65 -32.78 -17.01 5.24
C GLY A 65 -33.11 -15.59 4.78
N SER A 66 -32.11 -14.76 4.46
CA SER A 66 -32.29 -13.44 3.86
C SER A 66 -31.85 -13.39 2.39
N SER A 67 -32.32 -12.36 1.67
CA SER A 67 -31.84 -12.02 0.33
C SER A 67 -31.33 -10.58 0.36
N THR A 68 -30.11 -10.35 -0.12
CA THR A 68 -29.58 -9.00 -0.36
C THR A 68 -29.72 -8.67 -1.84
N TRP A 69 -30.52 -7.65 -2.15
CA TRP A 69 -30.66 -7.13 -3.51
C TRP A 69 -29.62 -6.04 -3.70
N ILE A 70 -28.64 -6.26 -4.59
CA ILE A 70 -27.69 -5.22 -5.02
C ILE A 70 -28.13 -4.79 -6.40
N GLU A 71 -28.70 -3.60 -6.49
CA GLU A 71 -29.01 -2.97 -7.77
C GLU A 71 -27.73 -2.34 -8.33
N VAL A 72 -27.33 -2.76 -9.53
CA VAL A 72 -26.22 -2.18 -10.28
C VAL A 72 -26.77 -1.76 -11.64
N PRO A 73 -26.67 -0.48 -12.04
CA PRO A 73 -27.05 -0.05 -13.38
C PRO A 73 -26.30 -0.84 -14.44
N THR A 74 -26.95 -1.15 -15.57
CA THR A 74 -26.35 -2.00 -16.60
C THR A 74 -25.15 -1.34 -17.28
N GLU A 75 -25.12 0.00 -17.32
CA GLU A 75 -23.96 0.78 -17.78
C GLU A 75 -22.72 0.66 -16.87
N ASP A 76 -22.90 0.32 -15.59
CA ASP A 76 -21.84 0.22 -14.59
C ASP A 76 -21.45 -1.25 -14.29
N LEU A 77 -22.10 -2.21 -14.96
CA LEU A 77 -21.83 -3.64 -14.82
C LEU A 77 -20.57 -4.04 -15.62
N TYR A 78 -19.41 -4.05 -14.95
CA TYR A 78 -18.16 -4.57 -15.51
C TYR A 78 -18.03 -6.09 -15.28
N ILE A 79 -18.18 -6.88 -16.35
CA ILE A 79 -17.94 -8.33 -16.34
C ILE A 79 -16.49 -8.56 -16.80
N GLY A 80 -15.62 -8.97 -15.88
CA GLY A 80 -14.19 -9.11 -16.13
C GLY A 80 -13.85 -9.98 -17.34
N GLY A 81 -12.76 -9.64 -18.03
CA GLY A 81 -12.32 -10.28 -19.29
C GLY A 81 -11.65 -11.66 -19.16
N THR A 82 -11.74 -12.33 -18.00
CA THR A 82 -11.30 -13.72 -17.84
C THR A 82 -12.44 -14.68 -18.18
N GLU A 83 -12.10 -15.81 -18.82
CA GLU A 83 -13.05 -16.85 -19.21
C GLU A 83 -13.91 -17.29 -18.00
N PRO A 84 -15.25 -17.33 -18.13
CA PRO A 84 -16.12 -17.80 -17.07
C PRO A 84 -15.73 -19.21 -16.60
N THR A 85 -15.64 -19.41 -15.29
CA THR A 85 -15.48 -20.73 -14.66
C THR A 85 -16.74 -21.07 -13.88
N ASP A 86 -16.94 -22.33 -13.52
CA ASP A 86 -18.11 -22.80 -12.75
C ASP A 86 -18.33 -22.05 -11.41
N GLN A 87 -17.31 -21.34 -10.89
CA GLN A 87 -17.41 -20.56 -9.65
C GLN A 87 -17.56 -19.05 -9.87
N HIS A 88 -17.46 -18.56 -11.11
CA HIS A 88 -17.44 -17.14 -11.45
C HIS A 88 -18.36 -16.81 -12.64
N THR A 89 -19.62 -17.27 -12.59
CA THR A 89 -20.64 -16.97 -13.62
C THR A 89 -21.78 -16.13 -13.05
N ILE A 90 -22.21 -15.09 -13.75
CA ILE A 90 -23.49 -14.40 -13.48
C ILE A 90 -24.57 -15.12 -14.30
N TRP A 91 -25.58 -15.69 -13.63
CA TRP A 91 -26.74 -16.31 -14.28
C TRP A 91 -27.81 -15.24 -14.55
N ILE A 92 -28.13 -14.99 -15.83
CA ILE A 92 -29.25 -14.13 -16.24
C ILE A 92 -30.27 -15.01 -16.94
N GLU A 93 -31.42 -15.22 -16.30
CA GLU A 93 -32.57 -15.85 -16.94
C GLU A 93 -33.47 -14.76 -17.53
N VAL A 94 -33.69 -14.81 -18.85
CA VAL A 94 -34.63 -13.95 -19.55
C VAL A 94 -35.89 -14.75 -19.81
N SER A 95 -36.97 -14.45 -19.06
CA SER A 95 -38.29 -14.99 -19.40
C SER A 95 -38.76 -14.40 -20.72
N LYS A 96 -39.36 -15.24 -21.57
CA LYS A 96 -40.19 -14.78 -22.68
C LYS A 96 -41.48 -14.15 -22.17
#